data_AF-W1XN86-F1
#
_entry.id   AF-W1XN86-F1
#
_cell.length_a   1.000
_cell.length_b   1.000
_cell.length_c   1.000
_cell.angle_alpha   90.00
_cell.angle_beta   90.00
_cell.angle_gamma   90.00
#
_symmetry.space_group_name_H-M   'P 1'
#
loop_
_entity.id
_entity.type
_entity.pdbx_description
1 polymer ?
#
loop_
_entity_poly.entity_id
_entity_poly.type
_entity_poly.pdbx_seq_one_letter_code
_entity_poly.pdbx_strand_id
1 'polypeptide(L)'
;SHQRISVVEVMGRYCGDLTLAAAIAGGCEFVVVPEVEFSHKDRVNEIKAGIAKGKKHAIVAITEHMCDVDELAHFIEKETGRETRATVLGHIQRGGSPVPYDRILASRMGA
;
A
#
# COMPACT_ATOMS: atom_id res chain seq x y z
N SER A 1 -18.11 -0.45 -8.58
CA SER A 1 -19.53 -0.24 -8.23
C SER A 1 -19.77 0.19 -6.78
N HIS A 2 -18.73 0.40 -5.95
CA HIS A 2 -18.75 1.37 -4.84
C HIS A 2 -17.48 2.23 -4.97
N GLN A 3 -17.59 3.56 -4.82
CA GLN A 3 -16.46 4.49 -4.96
C GLN A 3 -15.60 4.47 -3.69
N ARG A 4 -14.73 3.46 -3.56
CA ARG A 4 -14.00 3.17 -2.32
C ARG A 4 -12.53 3.54 -2.40
N ILE A 5 -11.95 3.77 -1.23
CA ILE A 5 -10.50 3.87 -1.03
C ILE A 5 -10.07 2.60 -0.31
N SER A 6 -9.02 1.94 -0.81
CA SER A 6 -8.44 0.75 -0.18
C SER A 6 -7.07 1.08 0.37
N VAL A 7 -6.86 0.88 1.67
CA VAL A 7 -5.56 0.95 2.32
C VAL A 7 -5.04 -0.47 2.47
N VAL A 8 -3.84 -0.76 1.96
CA VAL A 8 -3.25 -2.10 1.95
C VAL A 8 -1.91 -2.06 2.67
N GLU A 9 -1.83 -2.80 3.77
CA GLU A 9 -0.59 -2.98 4.52
C GLU A 9 0.25 -4.11 3.92
N VAL A 10 1.49 -3.77 3.57
CA VAL A 10 2.48 -4.63 2.92
C VAL A 10 3.63 -4.87 3.88
N MET A 11 4.14 -6.10 3.93
CA MET A 11 5.29 -6.44 4.77
C MET A 11 6.56 -5.75 4.27
N GLY A 12 7.54 -5.58 5.15
CA GLY A 12 8.79 -4.92 4.80
C GLY A 12 9.50 -4.26 5.98
N ARG A 13 8.81 -4.13 7.12
CA ARG A 13 9.27 -3.61 8.42
C ARG A 13 10.02 -2.27 8.37
N TYR A 14 11.25 -2.26 7.87
CA TYR A 14 12.12 -1.08 7.76
C TYR A 14 12.58 -0.81 6.32
N CYS A 15 12.07 -1.57 5.35
CA CYS A 15 12.40 -1.45 3.94
C CYS A 15 11.12 -1.38 3.10
N GLY A 16 10.99 -0.32 2.31
CA GLY A 16 9.83 -0.01 1.48
C GLY A 16 9.83 -0.68 0.10
N ASP A 17 10.86 -1.45 -0.26
CA ASP A 17 11.04 -2.02 -1.60
C ASP A 17 9.80 -2.77 -2.09
N LEU A 18 9.24 -3.66 -1.26
CA LEU A 18 8.07 -4.45 -1.63
C LEU A 18 6.84 -3.58 -1.81
N THR A 19 6.61 -2.63 -0.90
CA THR A 19 5.49 -1.67 -0.97
C THR A 19 5.59 -0.80 -2.22
N LEU A 20 6.77 -0.28 -2.53
CA LEU A 20 7.01 0.57 -3.69
C LEU A 20 6.84 -0.20 -5.00
N ALA A 21 7.44 -1.40 -5.10
CA ALA A 21 7.28 -2.25 -6.28
C ALA A 21 5.82 -2.65 -6.49
N ALA A 22 5.11 -3.04 -5.43
CA ALA A 22 3.69 -3.38 -5.49
C ALA A 22 2.83 -2.17 -5.87
N ALA A 23 3.14 -0.98 -5.35
CA ALA A 23 2.43 0.25 -5.70
C ALA A 23 2.53 0.58 -7.19
N ILE A 24 3.74 0.49 -7.76
CA ILE A 24 3.97 0.72 -9.18
C ILE A 24 3.25 -0.33 -10.03
N ALA A 25 3.42 -1.61 -9.70
CA ALA A 25 2.82 -2.72 -10.45
C ALA A 25 1.27 -2.70 -10.38
N GLY A 26 0.72 -2.31 -9.23
CA GLY A 26 -0.73 -2.23 -9.00
C GLY A 26 -1.36 -0.90 -9.43
N GLY A 27 -0.56 0.08 -9.86
CA GLY A 27 -1.05 1.41 -10.20
C GLY A 27 -1.66 2.16 -9.00
N CYS A 28 -1.11 1.95 -7.80
CA CYS A 28 -1.60 2.60 -6.59
C CYS A 28 -1.44 4.11 -6.70
N GLU A 29 -2.46 4.84 -6.26
CA GLU A 29 -2.42 6.29 -6.23
C GLU A 29 -1.43 6.83 -5.20
N PHE A 30 -1.29 6.13 -4.09
CA PHE A 30 -0.50 6.57 -2.95
C PHE A 30 0.36 5.43 -2.43
N VAL A 31 1.58 5.80 -2.04
CA VAL A 31 2.54 4.90 -1.45
C VAL A 31 3.14 5.57 -0.21
N VAL A 32 3.27 4.80 0.86
CA VAL A 32 3.90 5.20 2.13
C VAL A 32 4.97 4.18 2.47
N VAL A 33 6.21 4.63 2.54
CA VAL A 33 7.41 3.81 2.78
C VAL A 33 8.26 4.42 3.90
N PRO A 34 9.00 3.61 4.67
CA PRO A 34 9.76 4.10 5.83
C PRO A 34 10.93 5.03 5.46
N GLU A 35 11.39 4.99 4.21
CA GLU A 35 12.48 5.83 3.71
C GLU A 35 12.07 7.29 3.44
N VAL A 36 10.77 7.58 3.42
CA VAL A 36 10.22 8.90 3.11
C VAL A 36 9.38 9.38 4.28
N GLU A 37 9.59 10.63 4.71
CA GLU A 37 8.81 11.23 5.80
C GLU A 37 7.31 11.21 5.49
N PHE A 38 6.53 10.70 6.43
CA PHE A 38 5.09 10.53 6.30
C PHE A 38 4.34 11.55 7.17
N SER A 39 3.58 12.43 6.52
CA SER A 39 2.65 13.36 7.16
C SER A 39 1.22 13.02 6.76
N HIS A 40 0.37 12.74 7.75
CA HIS A 40 -1.04 12.36 7.51
C HIS A 40 -1.79 13.47 6.74
N LYS A 41 -1.48 14.74 7.00
CA LYS A 41 -2.19 15.88 6.39
C LYS A 41 -1.87 16.05 4.90
N ASP A 42 -0.59 15.96 4.55
CA ASP A 42 -0.15 16.28 3.19
C ASP A 42 -0.63 15.23 2.19
N ARG A 43 -0.71 13.97 2.62
CA ARG A 43 -1.13 12.85 1.77
C ARG A 43 -2.66 12.78 1.58
N VAL A 44 -3.46 13.18 2.58
CA VAL A 44 -4.92 13.31 2.39
C VAL A 44 -5.28 14.35 1.33
N ASN A 45 -4.53 15.44 1.23
CA ASN A 45 -4.76 16.44 0.19
C ASN A 45 -4.54 15.88 -1.21
N GLU A 46 -3.56 14.99 -1.39
CA GLU A 46 -3.36 14.34 -2.68
C GLU A 46 -4.49 13.35 -3.01
N ILE A 47 -4.99 12.60 -2.01
CA ILE A 47 -6.18 11.75 -2.19
C ILE A 47 -7.37 12.60 -2.64
N LYS A 48 -7.62 13.73 -1.96
CA LYS A 48 -8.66 14.69 -2.33
C LYS A 48 -8.46 15.22 -3.76
N ALA A 49 -7.23 15.56 -4.14
CA ALA A 49 -6.93 16.03 -5.49
C ALA A 49 -7.17 14.93 -6.56
N GLY A 50 -6.84 13.67 -6.27
CA GLY A 50 -7.13 12.54 -7.13
C GLY A 50 -8.63 12.31 -7.31
N ILE A 51 -9.41 12.43 -6.23
CA ILE A 51 -10.88 12.37 -6.25
C ILE A 51 -11.46 13.51 -7.08
N ALA A 52 -10.97 14.74 -6.91
CA ALA A 52 -11.43 15.91 -7.66
C ALA A 52 -11.18 15.77 -9.18
N LYS A 53 -10.13 15.05 -9.58
CA LYS A 53 -9.86 14.70 -10.99
C LYS A 53 -10.79 13.61 -11.56
N GLY A 54 -11.79 13.16 -10.81
CA GLY A 54 -12.80 12.20 -11.28
C GLY A 54 -12.44 10.73 -11.04
N LYS A 55 -11.39 10.43 -10.25
CA LYS A 55 -11.06 9.04 -9.93
C LYS A 55 -12.18 8.38 -9.11
N LYS A 56 -12.62 7.21 -9.56
CA LYS A 56 -13.73 6.46 -8.93
C LYS A 56 -13.28 5.60 -7.75
N HIS A 57 -12.01 5.20 -7.72
CA HIS A 57 -11.40 4.42 -6.64
C HIS A 57 -9.97 4.92 -6.42
N ALA A 58 -9.40 4.59 -5.26
CA ALA A 58 -7.99 4.82 -4.99
C ALA A 58 -7.41 3.68 -4.14
N ILE A 59 -6.15 3.35 -4.37
CA ILE A 59 -5.40 2.39 -3.57
C ILE A 59 -4.23 3.11 -2.90
N VAL A 60 -4.09 2.89 -1.59
CA VAL A 60 -2.99 3.36 -0.76
C VAL A 60 -2.19 2.13 -0.32
N ALA A 61 -0.95 2.02 -0.78
CA ALA A 61 -0.02 0.99 -0.33
C ALA A 61 0.84 1.55 0.81
N ILE A 62 0.92 0.85 1.94
CA ILE A 62 1.69 1.27 3.11
C ILE A 62 2.56 0.13 3.64
N THR A 63 3.81 0.43 3.99
CA THR A 63 4.68 -0.53 4.68
C THR A 63 4.21 -0.71 6.13
N GLU A 64 4.23 -1.95 6.62
CA GLU A 64 3.92 -2.29 8.00
C GLU A 64 4.75 -1.47 9.01
N HIS A 65 4.22 -1.27 10.22
CA HIS A 65 4.83 -0.49 11.30
C HIS A 65 4.98 1.03 11.08
N MET A 66 4.35 1.60 10.06
CA MET A 66 4.31 3.05 9.85
C MET A 66 3.20 3.73 10.66
N CYS A 67 2.01 3.16 10.69
CA CYS A 67 0.86 3.64 11.48
C CYS A 67 -0.16 2.52 11.67
N ASP A 68 -1.21 2.76 12.48
CA ASP A 68 -2.39 1.91 12.50
C ASP A 68 -3.23 2.16 11.22
N VAL A 69 -3.43 1.11 10.43
CA VAL A 69 -4.14 1.21 9.14
C VAL A 69 -5.64 1.38 9.28
N ASP A 70 -6.24 0.91 10.38
CA ASP A 70 -7.67 1.10 10.65
C ASP A 70 -7.94 2.55 11.06
N GLU A 71 -7.06 3.13 11.91
CA GLU A 71 -7.12 4.56 12.24
C GLU A 71 -6.92 5.44 11.00
N LEU A 72 -5.96 5.08 10.15
CA LEU A 72 -5.71 5.80 8.89
C LEU A 72 -6.92 5.71 7.95
N ALA A 73 -7.53 4.54 7.81
CA ALA A 73 -8.73 4.37 7.00
C ALA A 73 -9.88 5.24 7.51
N HIS A 74 -10.11 5.26 8.83
CA HIS A 74 -11.15 6.10 9.44
C HIS A 74 -10.87 7.60 9.23
N PHE A 75 -9.60 8.01 9.35
CA PHE A 75 -9.18 9.39 9.09
C PHE A 75 -9.43 9.81 7.64
N ILE A 76 -9.05 8.96 6.66
CA ILE A 76 -9.29 9.22 5.24
C ILE A 76 -10.79 9.28 4.93
N GLU A 77 -11.60 8.39 5.51
CA GLU A 77 -13.04 8.39 5.31
C GLU A 77 -13.68 9.67 5.84
N LYS A 78 -13.30 10.11 7.05
CA LYS A 78 -13.77 11.36 7.65
C LYS A 78 -13.42 12.59 6.80
N GLU A 79 -12.21 12.62 6.25
CA GLU A 79 -11.71 13.76 5.49
C GLU A 79 -12.23 13.82 4.04
N THR A 80 -12.48 12.67 3.42
CA THR A 80 -12.86 12.59 1.99
C THR A 80 -14.33 12.28 1.76
N GLY A 81 -15.05 11.80 2.78
CA GLY A 81 -16.43 11.33 2.68
C GLY A 81 -16.59 10.06 1.83
N ARG A 82 -15.50 9.34 1.55
CA ARG A 82 -15.52 8.06 0.81
C ARG A 82 -15.24 6.90 1.73
N GLU A 83 -16.07 5.86 1.61
CA GLU A 83 -15.90 4.60 2.34
C GLU A 83 -14.48 4.07 2.11
N THR A 84 -13.73 3.95 3.21
CA THR A 84 -12.33 3.55 3.19
C THR A 84 -12.17 2.24 3.96
N ARG A 85 -11.45 1.28 3.38
CA ARG A 85 -11.22 -0.03 4.02
C ARG A 85 -9.73 -0.31 4.11
N ALA A 86 -9.30 -0.73 5.30
CA ALA A 86 -7.98 -1.28 5.50
C ALA A 86 -7.95 -2.78 5.18
N THR A 87 -6.82 -3.27 4.69
CA THR A 87 -6.55 -4.69 4.48
C THR A 87 -5.10 -4.95 4.84
N VAL A 88 -4.90 -5.75 5.89
CA VAL A 88 -3.58 -6.24 6.29
C VAL A 88 -3.36 -7.58 5.61
N LEU A 89 -2.42 -7.64 4.66
CA LEU A 89 -2.10 -8.89 3.96
C LEU A 89 -1.45 -9.90 4.92
N GLY A 90 -0.55 -9.43 5.78
CA GLY A 90 0.13 -10.27 6.77
C GLY A 90 0.92 -11.43 6.16
N HIS A 91 0.92 -12.58 6.83
CA HIS A 91 1.84 -13.69 6.57
C HIS A 91 1.62 -14.45 5.26
N ILE A 92 0.52 -14.19 4.53
CA ILE A 92 0.32 -14.80 3.20
C ILE A 92 1.45 -14.41 2.23
N GLN A 93 2.13 -13.27 2.47
CA GLN A 93 3.26 -12.77 1.69
C GLN A 93 4.55 -13.61 1.85
N ARG A 94 4.64 -14.46 2.87
CA ARG A 94 5.82 -15.30 3.13
C ARG A 94 5.69 -16.73 2.57
N GLY A 95 4.49 -17.12 2.15
CA GLY A 95 4.19 -18.47 1.67
C GLY A 95 3.94 -18.54 0.16
N GLY A 96 3.71 -19.75 -0.34
CA GLY A 96 3.41 -20.01 -1.75
C GLY A 96 4.57 -20.68 -2.51
N SER A 97 4.28 -21.13 -3.73
CA SER A 97 5.32 -21.70 -4.61
C SER A 97 6.16 -20.57 -5.21
N PRO A 98 7.50 -20.64 -5.18
CA PRO A 98 8.36 -19.55 -5.65
C PRO A 98 8.19 -19.31 -7.16
N VAL A 99 8.28 -18.04 -7.56
CA VAL A 99 8.21 -17.61 -8.96
C VAL A 99 9.50 -17.96 -9.71
N PRO A 100 9.54 -17.93 -11.07
CA PRO A 100 10.73 -18.30 -11.83
C PRO A 100 12.01 -17.54 -11.43
N TYR A 101 11.90 -16.24 -11.08
CA TYR A 101 13.04 -15.43 -10.65
C TYR A 101 13.71 -16.01 -9.39
N ASP A 102 12.93 -16.28 -8.35
CA ASP A 102 13.42 -16.82 -7.09
C ASP A 102 14.07 -18.20 -7.27
N ARG A 103 13.48 -19.06 -8.10
CA ARG A 103 14.04 -20.39 -8.40
C ARG A 103 15.41 -20.29 -9.06
N ILE A 104 15.53 -19.47 -10.11
CA ILE A 104 16.79 -19.30 -10.84
C ILE A 104 17.85 -18.66 -9.94
N LEU A 105 17.49 -17.62 -9.17
CA LEU A 105 18.41 -16.96 -8.25
C LEU A 105 18.91 -17.93 -7.17
N ALA A 106 18.00 -18.68 -6.52
CA ALA A 106 18.36 -19.67 -5.52
C ALA A 106 19.27 -20.78 -6.09
N SER A 107 18.96 -21.29 -7.29
CA SER A 107 19.81 -22.28 -7.97
C SER A 107 21.20 -21.74 -8.28
N ARG A 108 21.33 -20.46 -8.67
CA ARG A 108 22.62 -19.82 -8.96
C ARG A 108 23.44 -19.52 -7.72
N MET A 109 22.80 -19.18 -6.59
CA MET A 109 23.49 -18.85 -5.34
C MET A 109 23.88 -20.09 -4.52
N GLY A 110 23.19 -21.22 -4.71
CA GLY A 110 23.42 -22.45 -3.95
C GLY A 110 24.36 -23.48 -4.60
N ALA A 111 24.67 -23.33 -5.90
CA ALA A 111 25.60 -24.20 -6.63
C ALA A 111 27.06 -23.78 -6.40
#